data_AF-A0A958IXP4-F1
#
_entry.id   AF-A0A958IXP4-F1
#
_cell.length_a   1.000
_cell.length_b   1.000
_cell.length_c   1.000
_cell.angle_alpha   90.00
_cell.angle_beta   90.00
_cell.angle_gamma   90.00
#
_symmetry.space_group_name_H-M   'P 1'
#
loop_
_entity.id
_entity.type
_entity.pdbx_description
1 polymer ?
#
loop_
_entity_poly.entity_id
_entity_poly.type
_entity_poly.pdbx_seq_one_letter_code
_entity_poly.pdbx_strand_id
1 'polypeptide(L)'
;YAYHLGQPLGAITLKPEVQPLERAAFPAVDAQHRQGIERISLHQPDLTLIILEERKGTRLNFKMFLTGRNPELELNYKRFDSPEIRRDPTAFITEFYHQVEKLSTRKPYNPEITAQRLAAMGARLYNELFPDDLRQLLWRLQDQITSVLIQADEPWIPWEMCRLVGRENGRVV
;
A
#
# COMPACT_ATOMS: atom_id res chain seq x y z
N TYR A 1 -5.92 -5.15 -20.59
CA TYR A 1 -7.38 -5.00 -20.65
C TYR A 1 -7.69 -3.54 -20.89
N ALA A 2 -8.55 -3.22 -21.85
CA ALA A 2 -9.03 -1.87 -22.09
C ALA A 2 -10.47 -1.74 -21.57
N TYR A 3 -10.83 -0.59 -21.00
CA TYR A 3 -12.15 -0.35 -20.40
C TYR A 3 -12.71 1.01 -20.84
N HIS A 4 -14.03 1.10 -20.93
CA HIS A 4 -14.78 2.36 -21.08
C HIS A 4 -16.03 2.32 -20.22
N LEU A 5 -16.20 3.30 -19.34
CA LEU A 5 -17.33 3.38 -18.39
C LEU A 5 -17.51 2.09 -17.55
N GLY A 6 -16.40 1.47 -17.13
CA GLY A 6 -16.43 0.24 -16.33
C GLY A 6 -16.77 -1.03 -17.11
N GLN A 7 -17.03 -0.95 -18.42
CA GLN A 7 -17.26 -2.10 -19.28
C GLN A 7 -15.95 -2.52 -19.95
N PRO A 8 -15.61 -3.84 -20.00
CA PRO A 8 -14.43 -4.32 -20.70
C PRO A 8 -14.59 -4.15 -22.21
N LEU A 9 -13.72 -3.35 -22.82
CA LEU A 9 -13.68 -3.14 -24.28
C LEU A 9 -12.91 -4.24 -25.01
N GLY A 10 -12.03 -4.96 -24.31
CA GLY A 10 -11.26 -6.06 -24.87
C GLY A 10 -9.97 -6.39 -24.12
N ALA A 11 -9.35 -7.50 -24.51
CA ALA A 11 -8.07 -7.95 -23.97
C ALA A 11 -7.12 -8.28 -25.12
N ILE A 12 -5.85 -7.89 -24.98
CA ILE A 12 -4.77 -8.35 -25.84
C ILE A 12 -4.10 -9.51 -25.12
N THR A 13 -4.12 -10.69 -25.73
CA THR A 13 -3.39 -11.86 -25.26
C THR A 13 -2.10 -11.97 -26.05
N LEU A 14 -0.97 -11.73 -25.40
CA LEU A 14 0.35 -11.93 -26.00
C LEU A 14 0.75 -13.39 -25.77
N LYS A 15 1.13 -14.09 -26.84
CA LYS A 15 1.79 -15.39 -26.75
C LYS A 15 3.29 -15.16 -26.93
N PRO A 16 4.11 -15.29 -25.89
CA PRO A 16 5.55 -15.16 -26.05
C PRO A 16 6.07 -16.31 -26.93
N GLU A 17 6.77 -15.97 -27.99
CA GLU A 17 7.55 -16.94 -28.76
C GLU A 17 8.90 -17.13 -28.05
N VAL A 18 9.06 -18.26 -27.38
CA VAL A 18 10.31 -18.61 -26.70
C VAL A 18 11.23 -19.29 -27.70
N GLN A 19 12.26 -18.59 -28.16
CA GLN A 19 13.35 -19.25 -28.89
C GLN A 19 14.15 -20.14 -27.93
N PRO A 20 14.36 -21.42 -28.24
CA PRO A 20 15.20 -22.27 -27.42
C PRO A 20 16.63 -21.74 -27.49
N LEU A 21 17.14 -21.27 -26.34
CA LEU A 21 18.57 -21.10 -26.15
C LEU A 21 19.20 -22.50 -26.19
N GLU A 22 20.18 -22.72 -27.06
CA GLU A 22 20.99 -23.93 -27.00
C GLU A 22 21.51 -24.09 -25.56
N ARG A 23 21.06 -25.16 -24.89
CA ARG A 23 21.51 -25.48 -23.54
C ARG A 23 23.01 -25.76 -23.59
N ALA A 24 23.82 -24.82 -23.13
CA ALA A 24 25.07 -25.20 -22.49
C ALA A 24 24.71 -26.13 -21.33
N ALA A 25 25.25 -27.35 -21.34
CA ALA A 25 25.00 -28.33 -20.30
C ALA A 25 25.52 -27.80 -18.96
N PHE A 26 24.62 -27.29 -18.12
CA PHE A 26 24.95 -27.03 -16.72
C PHE A 26 25.09 -28.38 -16.00
N PRO A 27 26.14 -28.58 -15.17
CA PRO A 27 26.25 -29.77 -14.35
C PRO A 27 25.00 -29.89 -13.47
N ALA A 28 24.48 -31.11 -13.35
CA ALA A 28 23.30 -31.40 -12.54
C ALA A 28 23.57 -31.01 -11.09
N VAL A 29 22.97 -29.91 -10.64
CA VAL A 29 22.91 -29.54 -9.23
C VAL A 29 21.90 -30.47 -8.56
N ASP A 30 22.32 -31.06 -7.43
CA ASP A 30 21.62 -32.07 -6.65
C ASP A 30 20.10 -31.91 -6.59
N ALA A 31 19.39 -33.00 -6.88
CA ALA A 31 17.92 -33.09 -6.88
C ALA A 31 17.29 -32.99 -5.47
N GLN A 32 18.07 -32.75 -4.42
CA GLN A 32 17.60 -32.78 -3.03
C GLN A 32 16.94 -31.48 -2.53
N HIS A 33 16.97 -30.39 -3.31
CA HIS A 33 16.36 -29.10 -2.94
C HIS A 33 15.27 -28.62 -3.90
N ARG A 34 14.50 -29.54 -4.50
CA ARG A 34 13.22 -29.18 -5.14
C ARG A 34 12.13 -29.04 -4.08
N GLN A 35 12.22 -28.03 -3.23
CA GLN A 35 11.01 -27.55 -2.56
C GLN A 35 10.09 -27.03 -3.65
N GLY A 36 8.95 -27.70 -3.85
CA GLY A 36 7.93 -27.22 -4.77
C GLY A 36 7.60 -25.80 -4.40
N ILE A 37 7.81 -24.86 -5.32
CA ILE A 37 7.37 -23.48 -5.16
C ILE A 37 5.88 -23.56 -4.88
N GLU A 38 5.46 -23.27 -3.65
CA GLU A 38 4.05 -23.17 -3.33
C GLU A 38 3.43 -22.21 -4.34
N ARG A 39 2.31 -22.61 -4.95
CA ARG A 39 1.61 -21.76 -5.89
C ARG A 39 1.25 -20.47 -5.16
N ILE A 40 1.96 -19.39 -5.48
CA ILE A 40 1.63 -18.03 -5.06
C ILE A 40 0.18 -17.82 -5.51
N SER A 41 -0.73 -17.82 -4.54
CA SER A 41 -2.13 -17.54 -4.82
C SER A 41 -2.23 -16.03 -4.99
N LEU A 42 -2.23 -15.59 -6.26
CA LEU A 42 -2.43 -14.21 -6.66
C LEU A 42 -3.89 -13.81 -6.35
N HIS A 43 -4.19 -13.56 -5.08
CA HIS A 43 -5.44 -12.97 -4.67
C HIS A 43 -5.46 -11.54 -5.22
N GLN A 44 -6.45 -11.23 -6.06
CA GLN A 44 -6.67 -9.85 -6.48
C GLN A 44 -7.06 -9.02 -5.25
N PRO A 45 -6.38 -7.89 -5.01
CA PRO A 45 -6.66 -7.07 -3.84
C PRO A 45 -8.10 -6.54 -3.89
N ASP A 46 -8.71 -6.36 -2.73
CA ASP A 46 -10.07 -5.81 -2.64
C ASP A 46 -10.07 -4.33 -3.07
N LEU A 47 -9.01 -3.60 -2.71
CA LEU A 47 -8.74 -2.23 -3.15
C LEU A 47 -7.32 -2.08 -3.69
N THR A 48 -7.17 -1.24 -4.72
CA THR A 48 -5.88 -0.71 -5.18
C THR A 48 -5.85 0.79 -4.97
N LEU A 49 -4.83 1.30 -4.30
CA LEU A 49 -4.59 2.72 -4.08
C LEU A 49 -3.32 3.13 -4.82
N ILE A 50 -3.47 3.94 -5.85
CA ILE A 50 -2.36 4.56 -6.58
C ILE A 50 -2.12 5.94 -5.98
N ILE A 51 -0.88 6.25 -5.63
CA ILE A 51 -0.47 7.50 -5.01
C ILE A 51 0.59 8.13 -5.90
N LEU A 52 0.36 9.37 -6.33
CA LEU A 52 1.29 10.11 -7.17
C LEU A 52 1.69 11.40 -6.48
N GLU A 53 2.99 11.64 -6.38
CA GLU A 53 3.56 12.88 -5.85
C GLU A 53 3.28 14.06 -6.80
N GLU A 54 2.73 15.16 -6.28
CA GLU A 54 2.63 16.42 -7.01
C GLU A 54 3.36 17.52 -6.23
N ARG A 55 4.44 18.03 -6.84
CA ARG A 55 5.21 19.17 -6.33
C ARG A 55 4.86 20.44 -7.10
N LYS A 56 4.47 21.49 -6.39
CA LYS A 56 4.25 22.85 -6.91
C LYS A 56 5.09 23.84 -6.13
N GLY A 57 6.30 24.09 -6.61
CA GLY A 57 7.30 24.88 -5.89
C GLY A 57 7.72 24.17 -4.61
N THR A 58 7.48 24.79 -3.45
CA THR A 58 7.74 24.22 -2.12
C THR A 58 6.58 23.39 -1.57
N ARG A 59 5.43 23.38 -2.25
CA ARG A 59 4.24 22.64 -1.82
C ARG A 59 4.30 21.22 -2.34
N LEU A 60 4.19 20.27 -1.43
CA LEU A 60 4.13 18.84 -1.71
C LEU A 60 2.72 18.35 -1.37
N ASN A 61 2.09 17.63 -2.28
CA ASN A 61 0.85 16.91 -2.01
C ASN A 61 0.85 15.59 -2.81
N PHE A 62 -0.16 14.76 -2.56
CA PHE A 62 -0.38 13.50 -3.25
C PHE A 62 -1.73 13.50 -3.94
N LYS A 63 -1.74 13.00 -5.17
CA LYS A 63 -2.97 12.58 -5.85
C LYS A 63 -3.16 11.10 -5.59
N MET A 64 -4.33 10.76 -5.08
CA MET A 64 -4.66 9.39 -4.71
C MET A 64 -5.80 8.91 -5.61
N PHE A 65 -5.63 7.76 -6.24
CA PHE A 65 -6.64 7.11 -7.06
C PHE A 65 -6.94 5.76 -6.44
N LEU A 66 -8.15 5.63 -5.90
CA LEU A 66 -8.65 4.36 -5.41
C LEU A 66 -9.30 3.61 -6.56
N THR A 67 -9.23 2.28 -6.55
CA THR A 67 -10.01 1.37 -7.39
C THR A 67 -10.43 0.19 -6.52
N GLY A 68 -11.71 -0.20 -6.58
CA GLY A 68 -12.22 -1.36 -5.84
C GLY A 68 -12.52 -2.53 -6.78
N ARG A 69 -12.37 -3.76 -6.27
CA ARG A 69 -12.77 -4.98 -6.98
C ARG A 69 -14.28 -5.05 -7.19
N ASN A 70 -15.06 -4.58 -6.23
CA ASN A 70 -16.52 -4.51 -6.34
C ASN A 70 -16.94 -3.27 -7.16
N PRO A 71 -17.53 -3.43 -8.36
CA PRO A 71 -17.96 -2.31 -9.19
C PRO A 71 -19.11 -1.50 -8.57
N GLU A 72 -19.94 -2.09 -7.70
CA GLU A 72 -21.05 -1.41 -7.02
C GLU A 72 -20.59 -0.29 -6.07
N LEU A 73 -19.31 -0.31 -5.67
CA LEU A 73 -18.74 0.75 -4.84
C LEU A 73 -18.40 2.02 -5.64
N GLU A 74 -18.47 1.97 -6.97
CA GLU A 74 -18.18 3.09 -7.89
C GLU A 74 -16.81 3.74 -7.63
N LEU A 75 -15.82 2.92 -7.28
CA LEU A 75 -14.48 3.38 -6.91
C LEU A 75 -13.51 3.42 -8.08
N ASN A 76 -13.87 3.04 -9.31
CA ASN A 76 -12.90 2.91 -10.40
C ASN A 76 -12.14 4.23 -10.69
N TYR A 77 -10.85 4.27 -10.35
CA TYR A 77 -10.00 5.47 -10.41
C TYR A 77 -10.60 6.71 -9.72
N LYS A 78 -11.34 6.49 -8.62
CA LYS A 78 -11.90 7.60 -7.86
C LYS A 78 -10.75 8.41 -7.24
N ARG A 79 -10.73 9.70 -7.57
CA ARG A 79 -9.67 10.62 -7.18
C ARG A 79 -9.92 11.24 -5.81
N PHE A 80 -8.85 11.37 -5.05
CA PHE A 80 -8.73 12.11 -3.79
C PHE A 80 -7.43 12.94 -3.82
N ASP A 81 -7.42 14.07 -3.14
CA ASP A 81 -6.26 14.96 -3.08
C ASP A 81 -5.83 15.11 -1.62
N SER A 82 -4.56 14.82 -1.33
CA SER A 82 -4.06 14.89 0.04
C SER A 82 -3.99 16.33 0.55
N PRO A 83 -3.94 16.52 1.89
CA PRO A 83 -3.45 17.76 2.47
C PRO A 83 -2.04 18.10 1.98
N GLU A 84 -1.68 19.38 2.10
CA GLU A 84 -0.31 19.85 1.85
C GLU A 84 0.65 19.25 2.89
N ILE A 85 1.69 18.58 2.42
CA ILE A 85 2.77 18.02 3.24
C ILE A 85 3.84 19.08 3.45
N ARG A 86 3.95 19.54 4.70
CA ARG A 86 4.92 20.57 5.12
C ARG A 86 6.14 19.96 5.81
N ARG A 87 6.69 18.89 5.25
CA ARG A 87 7.85 18.19 5.80
C ARG A 87 8.90 17.97 4.74
N ASP A 88 10.16 18.02 5.18
CA ASP A 88 11.27 17.53 4.39
C ASP A 88 11.22 15.99 4.35
N PRO A 89 11.18 15.36 3.16
CA PRO A 89 11.09 13.91 3.02
C PRO A 89 12.20 13.15 3.75
N THR A 90 13.45 13.59 3.62
CA THR A 90 14.64 12.91 4.17
C THR A 90 14.65 12.97 5.68
N ALA A 91 14.37 14.14 6.25
CA ALA A 91 14.27 14.31 7.70
C ALA A 91 13.10 13.49 8.27
N PHE A 92 11.97 13.44 7.57
CA PHE A 92 10.81 12.68 7.99
C PHE A 92 11.08 11.18 8.08
N ILE A 93 11.60 10.56 7.00
CA ILE A 93 11.86 9.12 6.98
C ILE A 93 12.90 8.72 8.03
N THR A 94 13.97 9.51 8.16
CA THR A 94 15.04 9.26 9.13
C THR A 94 14.50 9.26 10.56
N GLU A 95 13.71 10.28 10.91
CA GLU A 95 13.12 10.38 12.25
C GLU A 95 12.09 9.27 12.50
N PHE A 96 11.29 8.91 11.49
CA PHE A 96 10.30 7.84 11.62
C PHE A 96 10.96 6.49 11.93
N TYR A 97 11.96 6.08 11.15
CA TYR A 97 12.67 4.81 11.39
C TYR A 97 13.38 4.80 12.74
N HIS A 98 14.03 5.89 13.10
CA HIS A 98 14.68 6.01 14.40
C HIS A 98 13.69 5.88 15.57
N GLN A 99 12.46 6.40 15.44
CA GLN A 99 11.41 6.19 16.44
C GLN A 99 11.01 4.72 16.52
N VAL A 100 10.82 4.03 15.40
CA VAL A 100 10.48 2.60 15.37
C VAL A 100 11.58 1.77 16.05
N GLU A 101 12.86 1.99 15.70
CA GLU A 101 14.00 1.27 16.30
C GLU A 101 14.10 1.45 17.82
N LYS A 102 13.82 2.66 18.31
CA LYS A 102 13.79 2.95 19.75
C LYS A 102 12.71 2.19 20.50
N LEU A 103 11.57 1.90 19.86
CA LEU A 103 10.52 1.10 20.49
C LEU A 103 10.95 -0.36 20.68
N SER A 104 11.71 -0.90 19.73
CA SER A 104 12.20 -2.29 19.74
C SER A 104 13.31 -2.52 20.78
N THR A 105 14.13 -1.50 21.03
CA THR A 105 15.36 -1.60 21.84
C THR A 105 15.17 -1.23 23.32
N ARG A 106 13.98 -0.77 23.70
CA ARG A 106 13.67 -0.33 25.08
C ARG A 106 13.66 -1.50 26.06
N LYS A 107 14.31 -1.32 27.23
CA LYS A 107 14.30 -2.28 28.34
C LYS A 107 13.60 -1.71 29.59
N PRO A 108 12.79 -2.52 30.30
CA PRO A 108 12.33 -3.86 29.93
C PRO A 108 11.43 -3.81 28.68
N TYR A 109 11.57 -4.79 27.79
CA TYR A 109 10.75 -4.89 26.59
C TYR A 109 9.32 -5.27 26.98
N ASN A 110 8.35 -4.49 26.53
CA ASN A 110 6.94 -4.78 26.71
C ASN A 110 6.26 -4.75 25.32
N PRO A 111 5.84 -5.92 24.78
CA PRO A 111 5.30 -6.02 23.43
C PRO A 111 3.99 -5.25 23.26
N GLU A 112 3.13 -5.19 24.29
CA GLU A 112 1.85 -4.50 24.24
C GLU A 112 2.03 -2.98 24.13
N ILE A 113 2.92 -2.41 24.95
CA ILE A 113 3.24 -0.98 24.92
C ILE A 113 3.91 -0.62 23.59
N THR A 114 4.80 -1.48 23.08
CA THR A 114 5.46 -1.29 21.79
C THR A 114 4.43 -1.33 20.65
N ALA A 115 3.53 -2.30 20.63
CA ALA A 115 2.47 -2.41 19.63
C ALA A 115 1.51 -1.20 19.68
N GLN A 116 1.11 -0.76 20.87
CA GLN A 116 0.25 0.42 21.04
C GLN A 116 0.92 1.69 20.49
N ARG A 117 2.22 1.88 20.76
CA ARG A 117 2.96 3.04 20.23
C ARG A 117 3.13 2.98 18.71
N LEU A 118 3.40 1.79 18.18
CA LEU A 118 3.50 1.59 16.73
C LEU A 118 2.16 1.89 16.04
N ALA A 119 1.05 1.41 16.62
CA ALA A 119 -0.29 1.73 16.14
C ALA A 119 -0.60 3.23 16.19
N ALA A 120 -0.19 3.92 17.27
CA ALA A 120 -0.36 5.37 17.39
C ALA A 120 0.47 6.14 16.33
N MET A 121 1.69 5.69 16.03
CA MET A 121 2.51 6.25 14.94
C MET A 121 1.81 6.06 13.59
N GLY A 122 1.31 4.86 13.31
CA GLY A 122 0.59 4.55 12.09
C GLY A 122 -0.71 5.35 11.92
N ALA A 123 -1.46 5.54 13.01
CA ALA A 123 -2.68 6.35 13.02
C ALA A 123 -2.38 7.83 12.76
N ARG A 124 -1.31 8.36 13.35
CA ARG A 124 -0.85 9.72 13.08
C ARG A 124 -0.45 9.89 11.62
N LEU A 125 0.32 8.94 11.08
CA LEU A 125 0.75 8.97 9.68
C LEU A 125 -0.46 8.99 8.73
N TYR A 126 -1.42 8.09 8.96
CA TYR A 126 -2.66 8.03 8.20
C TYR A 126 -3.45 9.35 8.25
N ASN A 127 -3.58 9.95 9.44
CA ASN A 127 -4.28 11.23 9.62
C ASN A 127 -3.60 12.43 8.94
N GLU A 128 -2.27 12.39 8.78
CA GLU A 128 -1.52 13.48 8.14
C GLU A 128 -1.56 13.37 6.61
N LEU A 129 -1.55 12.14 6.07
CA LEU A 129 -1.41 11.89 4.64
C LEU A 129 -2.73 11.74 3.89
N PHE A 130 -3.75 11.16 4.53
CA PHE A 130 -5.00 10.82 3.86
C PHE A 130 -6.03 11.95 4.05
N PRO A 131 -6.69 12.40 2.96
CA PRO A 131 -7.76 13.37 3.07
C PRO A 131 -8.98 12.78 3.76
N ASP A 132 -9.77 13.64 4.40
CA ASP A 132 -10.82 13.21 5.33
C ASP A 132 -11.91 12.35 4.67
N ASP A 133 -12.28 12.67 3.43
CA ASP A 133 -13.24 11.93 2.63
C ASP A 133 -12.76 10.50 2.29
N LEU A 134 -11.49 10.34 1.92
CA LEU A 134 -10.89 9.02 1.72
C LEU A 134 -10.83 8.23 3.03
N ARG A 135 -10.53 8.89 4.16
CA ARG A 135 -10.50 8.22 5.46
C ARG A 135 -11.85 7.68 5.87
N GLN A 136 -12.89 8.51 5.75
CA GLN A 136 -14.26 8.09 6.04
C GLN A 136 -14.72 6.95 5.13
N LEU A 137 -14.35 7.00 3.84
CA LEU A 137 -14.65 5.94 2.90
C LEU A 137 -13.99 4.62 3.29
N LEU A 138 -12.68 4.62 3.56
CA LEU A 138 -11.94 3.42 3.93
C LEU A 138 -12.44 2.83 5.26
N TRP A 139 -12.78 3.69 6.23
CA TRP A 139 -13.38 3.25 7.49
C TRP A 139 -14.71 2.53 7.28
N ARG A 140 -15.60 3.10 6.44
CA ARG A 140 -16.88 2.46 6.10
C ARG A 140 -16.72 1.09 5.43
N LEU A 141 -15.60 0.90 4.73
CA LEU A 141 -15.29 -0.34 4.01
C LEU A 141 -14.53 -1.36 4.86
N GLN A 142 -14.12 -1.03 6.09
CA GLN A 142 -13.18 -1.83 6.87
C GLN A 142 -13.61 -3.29 7.06
N ASP A 143 -14.92 -3.55 7.19
CA ASP A 143 -15.47 -4.91 7.39
C ASP A 143 -15.73 -5.64 6.07
N GLN A 144 -15.62 -4.95 4.93
CA GLN A 144 -15.89 -5.47 3.59
C GLN A 144 -14.61 -5.79 2.80
N ILE A 145 -13.47 -5.29 3.26
CA ILE A 145 -12.17 -5.43 2.60
C ILE A 145 -11.18 -6.11 3.53
N THR A 146 -10.32 -6.93 2.95
CA THR A 146 -9.26 -7.65 3.66
C THR A 146 -7.87 -7.25 3.17
N SER A 147 -7.78 -6.67 1.97
CA SER A 147 -6.53 -6.37 1.30
C SER A 147 -6.58 -5.02 0.58
N VAL A 148 -5.50 -4.25 0.74
CA VAL A 148 -5.26 -3.01 0.00
C VAL A 148 -3.87 -3.11 -0.64
N LEU A 149 -3.81 -3.01 -1.96
CA LEU A 149 -2.55 -2.86 -2.68
C LEU A 149 -2.24 -1.37 -2.82
N ILE A 150 -1.08 -0.95 -2.34
CA ILE A 150 -0.60 0.42 -2.47
C ILE A 150 0.47 0.48 -3.56
N GLN A 151 0.32 1.43 -4.49
CA GLN A 151 1.30 1.73 -5.52
C GLN A 151 1.65 3.21 -5.43
N ALA A 152 2.84 3.52 -4.94
CA ALA A 152 3.34 4.88 -4.82
C ALA A 152 4.54 5.10 -5.74
N ASP A 153 4.68 6.31 -6.28
CA ASP A 153 5.84 6.73 -7.06
C ASP A 153 6.98 7.29 -6.19
N GLU A 154 6.70 7.54 -4.91
CA GLU A 154 7.70 7.98 -3.94
C GLU A 154 8.14 6.86 -2.98
N PRO A 155 9.42 6.83 -2.56
CA PRO A 155 9.97 5.76 -1.72
C PRO A 155 10.11 6.09 -0.21
N TRP A 156 9.72 7.29 0.22
CA TRP A 156 10.07 7.83 1.53
C TRP A 156 8.92 7.80 2.56
N ILE A 157 7.69 7.51 2.14
CA ILE A 157 6.58 7.23 3.05
C ILE A 157 6.44 5.73 3.29
N PRO A 158 6.43 5.29 4.56
CA PRO A 158 6.14 3.90 4.89
C PRO A 158 4.61 3.68 4.92
N TRP A 159 4.01 3.49 3.74
CA TRP A 159 2.55 3.38 3.59
C TRP A 159 1.94 2.20 4.35
N GLU A 160 2.69 1.13 4.44
CA GLU A 160 2.40 -0.13 5.14
C GLU A 160 2.23 0.10 6.65
N MET A 161 2.85 1.15 7.17
CA MET A 161 2.73 1.55 8.57
C MET A 161 1.45 2.35 8.84
N CYS A 162 0.73 2.81 7.82
CA CYS A 162 -0.52 3.53 8.01
C CYS A 162 -1.55 2.63 8.69
N ARG A 163 -2.09 3.11 9.80
CA ARG A 163 -3.16 2.41 10.52
C ARG A 163 -4.48 3.12 10.21
N LEU A 164 -5.41 2.37 9.62
CA LEU A 164 -6.77 2.82 9.46
C LEU A 164 -7.34 3.18 10.84
N VAL A 165 -7.82 4.41 10.95
CA VAL A 165 -8.52 4.91 12.14
C VAL A 165 -9.81 5.58 11.73
N GLY A 166 -10.81 5.41 12.56
CA GLY A 166 -12.16 5.91 12.34
C GLY A 166 -12.64 6.79 13.47
N ARG A 167 -13.93 7.11 13.41
CA ARG A 167 -14.65 7.73 14.51
C ARG A 167 -15.89 6.93 14.83
N GLU A 168 -15.97 6.40 16.04
CA GLU A 168 -17.19 5.84 16.60
C GLU A 168 -17.62 6.70 17.79
N ASN A 169 -18.87 7.17 17.78
CA ASN A 169 -19.44 7.97 18.88
C ASN A 169 -18.56 9.18 19.29
N GLY A 170 -17.88 9.81 18.33
CA GLY A 170 -17.00 10.97 18.57
C GLY A 170 -15.61 10.65 19.11
N ARG A 171 -15.25 9.37 19.29
CA ARG A 171 -13.91 8.92 19.69
C ARG A 171 -13.16 8.36 18.49
N VAL A 172 -11.85 8.61 18.42
CA VAL A 172 -10.97 7.97 17.43
C VAL A 172 -10.76 6.51 17.85
N VAL A 173 -11.02 5.59 16.93
CA VAL A 173 -10.87 4.13 17.11
C VAL A 173 -9.97 3.55 16.03
#